data_AF-A0A515ETK1-F1
#
_entry.id   AF-A0A515ETK1-F1
#
_cell.length_a   1.000
_cell.length_b   1.000
_cell.length_c   1.000
_cell.angle_alpha   90.00
_cell.angle_beta   90.00
_cell.angle_gamma   90.00
#
_symmetry.space_group_name_H-M   'P 1'
#
loop_
_entity.id
_entity.type
_entity.pdbx_description
1 polymer ?
#
loop_
_entity_poly.entity_id
_entity_poly.type
_entity_poly.pdbx_seq_one_letter_code
_entity_poly.pdbx_strand_id
1 'polypeptide(L)'
;MKYIKTETGQQAFKERSGLISPRQRPMFILFDGVKTVEQVLAASAGLGATQSDVDHLLAQGLIGLAPEPLFAPVDNKVVKWTALDGTVALRSNRSAQERYTEAMPIATQLVASMGLSGYLLNLAVESADGYEGLLAVFPKIHKALGSKACKELDRALNG
;
A
#
# COMPACT_ATOMS: atom_id res chain seq x y z
N MET A 1 -14.58 -8.22 -10.53
CA MET A 1 -13.44 -7.40 -10.04
C MET A 1 -13.19 -7.63 -8.55
N LYS A 2 -11.94 -7.50 -8.12
CA LYS A 2 -11.52 -7.51 -6.70
C LYS A 2 -10.96 -6.12 -6.35
N TYR A 3 -11.25 -5.65 -5.14
CA TYR A 3 -10.74 -4.37 -4.66
C TYR A 3 -9.98 -4.58 -3.35
N ILE A 4 -8.95 -3.75 -3.15
CA ILE A 4 -8.12 -3.68 -1.95
C ILE A 4 -8.22 -2.27 -1.35
N LYS A 5 -8.17 -2.18 -0.03
CA LYS A 5 -8.13 -0.89 0.68
C LYS A 5 -6.87 -0.10 0.31
N THR A 6 -7.05 1.16 -0.07
CA THR A 6 -5.93 2.09 -0.27
C THR A 6 -5.44 2.60 1.09
N GLU A 7 -4.24 3.19 1.12
CA GLU A 7 -3.70 3.82 2.33
C GLU A 7 -4.63 4.94 2.83
N THR A 8 -5.14 5.77 1.91
CA THR A 8 -6.15 6.80 2.20
C THR A 8 -7.41 6.21 2.83
N GLY A 9 -7.90 5.09 2.30
CA GLY A 9 -9.04 4.38 2.87
C GLY A 9 -8.78 3.87 4.28
N GLN A 10 -7.61 3.29 4.52
CA GLN A 10 -7.23 2.75 5.83
C GLN A 10 -7.09 3.86 6.88
N GLN A 11 -6.47 4.99 6.51
CA GLN A 11 -6.35 6.16 7.37
C GLN A 11 -7.74 6.76 7.69
N ALA A 12 -8.57 6.98 6.66
CA ALA A 12 -9.95 7.48 6.83
C ALA A 12 -10.80 6.54 7.71
N PHE A 13 -10.57 5.23 7.62
CA PHE A 13 -11.24 4.25 8.47
C PHE A 13 -10.79 4.35 9.94
N LYS A 14 -9.47 4.43 10.17
CA LYS A 14 -8.85 4.54 11.50
C LYS A 14 -9.26 5.82 12.23
N GLU A 15 -9.28 6.94 11.53
CA GLU A 15 -9.66 8.25 12.08
C GLU A 15 -11.17 8.43 12.23
N ARG A 16 -11.95 7.42 11.83
CA ARG A 16 -13.40 7.50 11.73
C ARG A 16 -13.87 8.70 10.90
N SER A 17 -13.14 9.00 9.84
CA SER A 17 -13.45 10.10 8.93
C SER A 17 -14.88 9.99 8.38
N GLY A 18 -15.49 11.14 8.13
CA GLY A 18 -16.81 11.25 7.49
C GLY A 18 -16.82 10.77 6.03
N LEU A 19 -15.64 10.54 5.43
CA LEU A 19 -15.49 9.98 4.08
C LEU A 19 -16.03 8.55 3.96
N ILE A 20 -16.05 7.78 5.06
CA ILE A 20 -16.63 6.44 5.10
C ILE A 20 -17.89 6.52 5.96
N SER A 21 -19.04 6.29 5.32
CA SER A 21 -20.31 6.29 6.05
C SER A 21 -20.37 5.11 7.02
N PRO A 22 -21.14 5.20 8.12
CA PRO A 22 -21.34 4.08 9.05
C PRO A 22 -21.80 2.78 8.36
N ARG A 23 -22.58 2.90 7.27
CA ARG A 23 -23.04 1.79 6.45
C ARG A 23 -21.94 1.18 5.58
N GLN A 24 -20.98 2.00 5.14
CA GLN A 24 -19.84 1.57 4.31
C GLN A 24 -18.70 0.93 5.12
N ARG A 25 -18.62 1.19 6.43
CA ARG A 25 -17.57 0.61 7.29
C ARG A 25 -17.50 -0.92 7.26
N PRO A 26 -18.59 -1.68 7.45
CA PRO A 26 -18.54 -3.14 7.42
C PRO A 26 -18.11 -3.70 6.07
N MET A 27 -18.60 -3.15 4.94
CA MET A 27 -18.14 -3.57 3.61
C MET A 27 -16.67 -3.18 3.36
N PHE A 28 -16.22 -2.03 3.88
CA PHE A 28 -14.85 -1.54 3.73
C PHE A 28 -13.83 -2.52 4.33
N ILE A 29 -14.15 -3.10 5.49
CA ILE A 29 -13.31 -4.11 6.16
C ILE A 29 -13.04 -5.30 5.23
N LEU A 30 -14.04 -5.71 4.44
CA LEU A 30 -14.01 -6.90 3.59
C LEU A 30 -13.20 -6.73 2.29
N PHE A 31 -12.79 -5.52 1.93
CA PHE A 31 -11.93 -5.28 0.77
C PHE A 31 -10.47 -5.61 1.09
N ASP A 32 -10.13 -6.89 1.00
CA ASP A 32 -8.79 -7.43 1.27
C ASP A 32 -8.06 -7.90 0.00
N GLY A 33 -8.64 -7.70 -1.18
CA GLY A 33 -8.12 -8.19 -2.46
C GLY A 33 -8.40 -9.68 -2.74
N VAL A 34 -8.99 -10.44 -1.82
CA VAL A 34 -9.40 -11.84 -2.01
C VAL A 34 -10.83 -11.92 -2.51
N LYS A 35 -11.75 -11.17 -1.89
CA LYS A 35 -13.19 -11.21 -2.22
C LYS A 35 -13.52 -10.35 -3.43
N THR A 36 -14.38 -10.87 -4.30
CA THR A 36 -14.96 -10.10 -5.39
C THR A 36 -16.02 -9.12 -4.88
N VAL A 37 -16.31 -8.09 -5.66
CA VAL A 37 -17.37 -7.10 -5.36
C VAL A 37 -18.71 -7.78 -5.06
N GLU A 38 -19.10 -8.77 -5.87
CA GLU A 38 -20.34 -9.51 -5.69
C GLU A 38 -20.38 -10.27 -4.36
N GLN A 39 -19.26 -10.87 -3.95
CA GLN A 39 -19.14 -11.53 -2.65
C GLN A 39 -19.19 -10.55 -1.48
N VAL A 40 -18.55 -9.37 -1.62
CA VAL A 40 -18.60 -8.31 -0.59
C VAL A 40 -20.03 -7.75 -0.46
N LEU A 41 -20.72 -7.54 -1.58
CA LEU A 41 -22.11 -7.09 -1.60
C LEU A 41 -23.05 -8.14 -1.01
N ALA A 42 -22.88 -9.41 -1.35
CA ALA A 42 -23.67 -10.50 -0.78
C ALA A 42 -23.47 -10.60 0.75
N ALA A 43 -22.22 -10.51 1.22
CA ALA A 43 -21.89 -10.52 2.65
C ALA A 43 -22.38 -9.28 3.41
N SER A 44 -22.58 -8.16 2.70
CA SER A 44 -23.00 -6.88 3.28
C SER A 44 -24.46 -6.51 2.99
N ALA A 45 -25.20 -7.39 2.30
CA ALA A 45 -26.58 -7.15 1.87
C ALA A 45 -27.52 -6.95 3.06
N GLY A 46 -27.32 -7.72 4.15
CA GLY A 46 -28.09 -7.57 5.40
C GLY A 46 -27.85 -6.25 6.14
N LEU A 47 -26.84 -5.47 5.73
CA LEU A 47 -26.49 -4.16 6.29
C LEU A 47 -26.85 -3.00 5.31
N GLY A 48 -27.50 -3.31 4.19
CA GLY A 48 -27.95 -2.33 3.20
C GLY A 48 -26.85 -1.78 2.29
N ALA A 49 -25.72 -2.50 2.13
CA ALA A 49 -24.67 -2.11 1.19
C ALA A 49 -25.13 -2.29 -0.26
N THR A 50 -24.85 -1.30 -1.10
CA THR A 50 -25.26 -1.29 -2.51
C THR A 50 -24.07 -1.13 -3.44
N GLN A 51 -24.28 -1.39 -4.73
CA GLN A 51 -23.26 -1.14 -5.76
C GLN A 51 -22.83 0.33 -5.80
N SER A 52 -23.75 1.26 -5.51
CA SER A 52 -23.44 2.70 -5.40
C SER A 52 -22.48 3.01 -4.25
N ASP A 53 -22.52 2.24 -3.16
CA ASP A 53 -21.54 2.41 -2.07
C ASP A 53 -20.13 2.00 -2.49
N VAL A 54 -20.00 0.95 -3.32
CA VAL A 54 -18.71 0.52 -3.89
C VAL A 54 -18.17 1.61 -4.82
N ASP A 55 -19.03 2.17 -5.67
CA ASP A 55 -18.68 3.26 -6.59
C ASP A 55 -18.23 4.52 -5.83
N HIS A 56 -18.94 4.89 -4.76
CA HIS A 56 -18.54 6.01 -3.90
C HIS A 56 -17.18 5.78 -3.24
N LEU A 57 -16.91 4.58 -2.69
CA LEU A 57 -15.61 4.27 -2.09
C LEU A 57 -14.48 4.32 -3.14
N LEU A 58 -14.77 3.94 -4.38
CA LEU A 58 -13.82 3.98 -5.48
C LEU A 58 -13.57 5.42 -5.98
N ALA A 59 -14.63 6.21 -6.13
CA ALA A 59 -14.58 7.62 -6.52
C ALA A 59 -13.83 8.48 -5.49
N GLN A 60 -13.92 8.13 -4.21
CA GLN A 60 -13.17 8.78 -3.12
C GLN A 60 -11.74 8.23 -2.97
N GLY A 61 -11.33 7.26 -3.80
CA GLY A 61 -10.00 6.66 -3.76
C GLY A 61 -9.72 5.85 -2.49
N LEU A 62 -10.75 5.39 -1.78
CA LEU A 62 -10.64 4.63 -0.52
C LEU A 62 -10.41 3.13 -0.78
N ILE A 63 -10.87 2.64 -1.93
CA ILE A 63 -10.59 1.30 -2.44
C ILE A 63 -10.04 1.39 -3.86
N GLY A 64 -9.11 0.50 -4.21
CA GLY A 64 -8.48 0.43 -5.53
C GLY A 64 -8.55 -0.98 -6.09
N LEU A 65 -8.39 -1.12 -7.40
CA LEU A 65 -8.31 -2.44 -8.06
C LEU A 65 -7.22 -3.27 -7.40
N ALA A 66 -7.57 -4.47 -6.95
CA ALA A 66 -6.57 -5.41 -6.50
C ALA A 66 -5.72 -5.82 -7.71
N PRO A 67 -4.37 -5.77 -7.61
CA PRO A 67 -3.53 -6.30 -8.67
C PRO A 67 -3.86 -7.79 -8.81
N GLU A 68 -4.48 -8.17 -9.93
CA GLU A 68 -4.67 -9.58 -10.22
C GLU A 68 -3.27 -10.21 -10.35
N PRO A 69 -3.02 -11.40 -9.80
CA PRO A 69 -1.75 -12.08 -9.98
C PRO A 69 -1.68 -12.57 -11.42
N LEU A 70 -1.32 -11.67 -12.33
CA LEU A 70 -1.04 -11.96 -13.72
C LEU A 70 0.42 -12.42 -13.79
N PHE A 71 0.62 -13.74 -13.74
CA PHE A 71 1.64 -14.34 -14.57
C PHE A 71 1.27 -14.10 -16.04
N ALA A 72 1.66 -12.96 -16.63
CA ALA A 72 1.79 -12.73 -18.08
C ALA A 72 2.31 -11.31 -18.38
N PRO A 73 3.01 -11.11 -19.51
CA PRO A 73 4.04 -10.09 -19.66
C PRO A 73 3.47 -8.68 -19.91
N VAL A 74 4.32 -7.72 -19.54
CA VAL A 74 4.16 -6.27 -19.65
C VAL A 74 3.65 -5.80 -21.02
N ASP A 75 2.45 -5.24 -21.05
CA ASP A 75 2.05 -4.31 -22.10
C ASP A 75 1.62 -3.00 -21.45
N ASN A 76 2.55 -2.06 -21.51
CA ASN A 76 2.52 -0.77 -20.86
C ASN A 76 1.60 0.18 -21.66
N LYS A 77 0.28 0.13 -21.43
CA LYS A 77 -0.63 1.20 -21.86
C LYS A 77 -1.04 2.08 -20.69
N VAL A 78 -0.19 3.09 -20.50
CA VAL A 78 -0.44 4.40 -19.88
C VAL A 78 -1.92 4.82 -19.92
N VAL A 79 -2.58 4.81 -18.76
CA VAL A 79 -3.75 5.66 -18.48
C VAL A 79 -3.25 6.96 -17.86
N LYS A 80 -3.27 8.01 -18.68
CA LYS A 80 -3.01 9.39 -18.30
C LYS A 80 -4.19 9.91 -17.50
N TRP A 81 -4.02 10.07 -16.18
CA TRP A 81 -4.91 10.91 -15.37
C TRP A 81 -4.31 12.32 -15.28
N THR A 82 -5.00 13.27 -15.90
CA THR A 82 -4.71 14.70 -15.83
C THR A 82 -4.93 15.19 -14.40
N ALA A 83 -3.83 15.44 -13.71
CA ALA A 83 -3.79 16.17 -12.45
C ALA A 83 -4.23 17.63 -12.67
N LEU A 84 -5.14 18.10 -11.82
CA LEU A 84 -5.33 19.52 -11.57
C LEU A 84 -4.72 19.83 -10.20
N ASP A 85 -3.60 20.54 -10.29
CA ASP A 85 -2.94 21.43 -9.34
C ASP A 85 -2.79 21.09 -7.86
N GLY A 86 -1.51 21.10 -7.46
CA GLY A 86 -1.04 21.06 -6.09
C GLY A 86 0.48 20.90 -6.02
N THR A 87 1.21 21.87 -6.56
CA THR A 87 2.68 21.97 -6.59
C THR A 87 3.34 21.61 -5.26
N VAL A 88 4.25 20.62 -5.24
CA VAL A 88 5.67 20.72 -4.81
C VAL A 88 6.43 19.47 -5.32
N ALA A 89 7.59 19.73 -5.95
CA ALA A 89 8.69 18.82 -6.26
C ALA A 89 8.46 17.71 -7.31
N LEU A 90 8.80 18.06 -8.55
CA LEU A 90 9.40 17.15 -9.52
C LEU A 90 10.68 16.54 -8.91
N ARG A 91 10.59 15.38 -8.23
CA ARG A 91 11.63 14.34 -8.16
C ARG A 91 10.99 13.00 -7.74
N SER A 92 11.06 12.07 -8.69
CA SER A 92 10.59 10.67 -8.63
C SER A 92 9.06 10.52 -8.68
N ASN A 93 8.58 10.19 -9.88
CA ASN A 93 7.19 9.93 -10.27
C ASN A 93 6.55 8.72 -9.57
N ARG A 94 7.10 8.31 -8.43
CA ARG A 94 6.69 7.17 -7.61
C ARG A 94 6.09 7.70 -6.32
N SER A 95 4.85 7.33 -6.06
CA SER A 95 4.15 7.55 -4.80
C SER A 95 4.89 6.86 -3.64
N ALA A 96 4.64 7.32 -2.41
CA ALA A 96 5.21 6.71 -1.20
C ALA A 96 4.88 5.20 -1.11
N GLN A 97 3.69 4.82 -1.57
CA GLN A 97 3.24 3.43 -1.59
C GLN A 97 4.03 2.56 -2.59
N GLU A 98 4.33 3.08 -3.78
CA GLU A 98 5.18 2.39 -4.76
C GLU A 98 6.59 2.18 -4.21
N ARG A 99 7.15 3.21 -3.56
CA ARG A 99 8.47 3.13 -2.91
C ARG A 99 8.50 2.12 -1.78
N TYR A 100 7.47 2.10 -0.94
CA TYR A 100 7.34 1.10 0.12
C TYR A 100 7.23 -0.31 -0.44
N THR A 101 6.41 -0.52 -1.46
CA THR A 101 6.20 -1.83 -2.11
C THR A 101 7.50 -2.36 -2.71
N GLU A 102 8.30 -1.50 -3.35
CA GLU A 102 9.60 -1.87 -3.89
C GLU A 102 10.66 -2.09 -2.79
N ALA A 103 10.68 -1.25 -1.76
CA ALA A 103 11.71 -1.25 -0.73
C ALA A 103 11.52 -2.37 0.32
N MET A 104 10.28 -2.75 0.63
CA MET A 104 9.97 -3.74 1.67
C MET A 104 10.63 -5.11 1.43
N PRO A 105 10.49 -5.78 0.27
CA PRO A 105 11.14 -7.08 0.05
C PRO A 105 12.68 -6.97 0.08
N ILE A 106 13.25 -5.84 -0.36
CA ILE A 106 14.69 -5.58 -0.32
C ILE A 106 15.16 -5.47 1.14
N ALA A 107 14.42 -4.72 1.97
CA ALA A 107 14.73 -4.58 3.39
C ALA A 107 14.66 -5.92 4.12
N THR A 108 13.61 -6.72 3.90
CA THR A 108 13.44 -8.06 4.49
C THR A 108 14.58 -9.01 4.08
N GLN A 109 14.98 -9.00 2.80
CA GLN A 109 16.08 -9.85 2.33
C GLN A 109 17.43 -9.45 2.94
N LEU A 110 17.69 -8.14 3.06
CA LEU A 110 18.91 -7.61 3.66
C LEU A 110 19.04 -7.99 5.14
N VAL A 111 17.98 -7.81 5.92
CA VAL A 111 18.00 -8.14 7.36
C VAL A 111 18.01 -9.65 7.60
N ALA A 112 17.35 -10.45 6.75
CA ALA A 112 17.40 -11.91 6.81
C ALA A 112 18.80 -12.47 6.53
N SER A 113 19.55 -11.83 5.63
CA SER A 113 20.93 -12.25 5.28
C SER A 113 21.94 -12.03 6.41
N MET A 114 21.59 -11.30 7.47
CA MET A 114 22.45 -11.08 8.64
C MET A 114 22.35 -12.18 9.70
N GLY A 115 21.45 -13.16 9.53
CA GLY A 115 21.23 -14.24 10.48
C GLY A 115 20.81 -13.73 11.87
N LEU A 116 21.32 -14.35 12.94
CA LEU A 116 20.90 -14.06 14.32
C LEU A 116 21.15 -12.60 14.74
N SER A 117 22.23 -11.98 14.22
CA SER A 117 22.55 -10.57 14.48
C SER A 117 21.56 -9.59 13.84
N GLY A 118 20.77 -10.04 12.86
CA GLY A 118 19.73 -9.25 12.20
C GLY A 118 18.32 -9.43 12.71
N TYR A 119 18.10 -10.33 13.67
CA TYR A 119 16.77 -10.64 14.17
C TYR A 119 16.00 -9.39 14.68
N LEU A 120 16.68 -8.51 15.43
CA LEU A 120 16.07 -7.27 15.92
C LEU A 120 15.76 -6.28 14.80
N LEU A 121 16.59 -6.23 13.75
CA LEU A 121 16.31 -5.40 12.58
C LEU A 121 15.17 -5.99 11.75
N ASN A 122 15.09 -7.31 11.64
CA ASN A 122 13.97 -7.97 10.97
C ASN A 122 12.65 -7.65 11.66
N LEU A 123 12.60 -7.73 13.00
CA LEU A 123 11.41 -7.34 13.76
C LEU A 123 11.05 -5.86 13.57
N ALA A 124 12.06 -4.99 13.48
CA ALA A 124 11.83 -3.56 13.24
C ALA A 124 11.29 -3.30 11.82
N VAL A 125 11.75 -4.05 10.81
CA VAL A 125 11.21 -4.01 9.44
C VAL A 125 9.80 -4.57 9.40
N GLU A 126 9.52 -5.68 10.06
CA GLU A 126 8.16 -6.25 10.14
C GLU A 126 7.18 -5.36 10.90
N SER A 127 7.67 -4.57 11.87
CA SER A 127 6.86 -3.58 12.60
C SER A 127 6.71 -2.25 11.85
N ALA A 128 7.42 -2.07 10.74
CA ALA A 128 7.33 -0.85 9.93
C ALA A 128 6.07 -0.86 9.07
N ASP A 129 5.06 -0.11 9.52
CA ASP A 129 3.82 0.09 8.79
C ASP A 129 4.00 1.22 7.76
N GLY A 130 4.25 0.86 6.50
CA GLY A 130 4.36 1.80 5.39
C GLY A 130 5.73 2.50 5.22
N TYR A 131 5.76 3.42 4.26
CA TYR A 131 6.98 4.09 3.79
C TYR A 131 7.74 4.83 4.90
N GLU A 132 7.04 5.58 5.75
CA GLU A 132 7.67 6.33 6.85
C GLU A 132 8.30 5.41 7.89
N GLY A 133 7.64 4.29 8.22
CA GLY A 133 8.19 3.28 9.11
C GLY A 133 9.47 2.67 8.53
N LEU A 134 9.47 2.35 7.24
CA LEU A 134 10.62 1.74 6.58
C LEU A 134 11.80 2.71 6.47
N LEU A 135 11.53 4.00 6.19
CA LEU A 135 12.52 5.06 6.24
C LEU A 135 13.15 5.24 7.63
N ALA A 136 12.37 5.10 8.70
CA ALA A 136 12.88 5.20 10.07
C ALA A 136 13.82 4.04 10.44
N VAL A 137 13.63 2.87 9.80
CA VAL A 137 14.46 1.68 10.02
C VAL A 137 15.70 1.67 9.12
N PHE A 138 15.62 2.26 7.92
CA PHE A 138 16.72 2.37 6.96
C PHE A 138 18.08 2.80 7.54
N PRO A 139 18.22 3.87 8.36
CA PRO A 139 19.52 4.26 8.90
C PRO A 139 20.16 3.19 9.80
N LYS A 140 19.34 2.36 10.46
CA LYS A 140 19.83 1.23 11.28
C LYS A 140 20.35 0.10 10.40
N ILE A 141 19.63 -0.22 9.32
CA ILE A 141 20.05 -1.20 8.30
C ILE A 141 21.36 -0.74 7.65
N HIS A 142 21.42 0.53 7.26
CA HIS A 142 22.60 1.15 6.64
C HIS A 142 23.82 1.14 7.57
N LYS A 143 23.64 1.38 8.87
CA LYS A 143 24.73 1.28 9.86
C LYS A 143 25.25 -0.15 10.03
N ALA A 144 24.38 -1.15 9.92
CA ALA A 144 24.74 -2.56 10.10
C ALA A 144 25.42 -3.18 8.87
N LEU A 145 24.97 -2.85 7.66
CA LEU A 145 25.39 -3.48 6.41
C LEU A 145 26.30 -2.60 5.54
N GLY A 146 26.35 -1.30 5.83
CA GLY A 146 27.10 -0.31 5.06
C GLY A 146 26.43 0.09 3.73
N SER A 147 26.92 1.17 3.15
CA SER A 147 26.34 1.81 1.96
C SER A 147 26.30 0.92 0.72
N LYS A 148 27.25 0.00 0.58
CA LYS A 148 27.34 -0.87 -0.62
C LYS A 148 26.20 -1.87 -0.69
N ALA A 149 25.83 -2.47 0.45
CA ALA A 149 24.73 -3.43 0.54
C ALA A 149 23.35 -2.73 0.53
N CYS A 150 23.28 -1.48 1.02
CA CYS A 150 22.02 -0.73 1.11
C CYS A 150 21.67 0.10 -0.13
N LYS A 151 22.49 0.08 -1.18
CA LYS A 151 22.30 0.91 -2.40
C LYS A 151 20.93 0.70 -3.07
N GLU A 152 20.50 -0.55 -3.20
CA GLU A 152 19.22 -0.87 -3.84
C GLU A 152 18.04 -0.44 -2.96
N LEU A 153 18.18 -0.56 -1.64
CA LEU A 153 17.17 -0.09 -0.69
C LEU A 153 17.08 1.44 -0.66
N ASP A 154 18.21 2.13 -0.70
CA ASP A 154 18.28 3.60 -0.80
C ASP A 154 17.61 4.10 -2.07
N ARG A 155 17.88 3.45 -3.20
CA ARG A 155 17.26 3.78 -4.49
C ARG A 155 15.75 3.51 -4.50
N ALA A 156 15.28 2.45 -3.82
CA ALA A 156 13.85 2.17 -3.72
C ALA A 156 13.12 3.21 -2.84
N LEU A 157 13.80 3.74 -1.81
CA LEU A 157 13.23 4.72 -0.88
C LEU A 157 13.34 6.18 -1.38
N ASN A 158 14.50 6.57 -1.92
CA ASN A 158 14.84 7.95 -2.25
C ASN A 158 14.96 8.23 -3.76
N GLY A 159 14.94 7.19 -4.60
CA GLY A 159 15.15 7.25 -6.04
C GLY A 159 13.91 7.53 -6.88
#